data_AF-R9JR48-F1
#
_entry.id   AF-R9JR48-F1
#
_cell.length_a   1.000
_cell.length_b   1.000
_cell.length_c   1.000
_cell.angle_alpha   90.00
_cell.angle_beta   90.00
_cell.angle_gamma   90.00
#
_symmetry.space_group_name_H-M   'P 1'
#
loop_
_entity.id
_entity.type
_entity.pdbx_description
1 polymer ?
#
loop_
_entity_poly.entity_id
_entity_poly.type
_entity_poly.pdbx_seq_one_letter_code
_entity_poly.pdbx_strand_id
1 'polypeptide(L)'
;MMNIKVEDIMDTITKDMDSTSIAQKYLATSYYIKQIKKYASFHDIVIFGASEIGRQLYFMLKKENITFVRAYCDNDDGKQGIIMDGIQIMNPNDAVRKYPDAVFIIISMLYADEMMNQLVLLGVPATHISFFDIHHSGIGD
;
A
#
# COMPACT_ATOMS: atom_id res chain seq x y z
N MET A 1 11.01 36.27 28.85
CA MET A 1 10.16 35.94 27.67
C MET A 1 10.98 35.02 26.79
N MET A 2 10.50 33.80 26.54
CA MET A 2 11.18 32.82 25.69
C MET A 2 10.87 33.20 24.23
N ASN A 3 11.87 33.69 23.50
CA ASN A 3 11.75 33.98 22.08
C ASN A 3 11.81 32.66 21.30
N ILE A 4 10.64 32.09 21.02
CA ILE A 4 10.52 30.93 20.14
C ILE A 4 10.67 31.45 18.71
N LYS A 5 11.63 30.93 17.95
CA LYS A 5 11.80 31.31 16.54
C LYS A 5 10.70 30.66 15.70
N VAL A 6 10.27 31.36 14.66
CA VAL A 6 9.27 30.84 13.71
C VAL A 6 9.72 29.53 13.09
N GLU A 7 11.03 29.36 12.85
CA GLU A 7 11.63 28.12 12.36
C GLU A 7 11.37 26.93 13.30
N ASP A 8 11.53 27.12 14.62
CA ASP A 8 11.32 26.05 15.62
C ASP A 8 9.84 25.62 15.69
N ILE A 9 8.93 26.58 15.48
CA ILE A 9 7.48 26.30 15.41
C ILE A 9 7.16 25.51 14.14
N MET A 10 7.72 25.92 13.00
CA MET A 10 7.52 25.22 11.73
C MET A 10 8.08 23.80 11.76
N ASP A 11 9.27 23.59 12.33
CA ASP A 11 9.86 22.26 12.48
C ASP A 11 9.02 21.36 13.40
N THR A 12 8.45 21.93 14.47
CA THR A 12 7.58 21.19 15.41
C THR A 12 6.26 20.80 14.73
N ILE A 13 5.62 21.71 14.00
CA ILE A 13 4.38 21.42 13.24
C ILE A 13 4.66 20.38 12.16
N THR A 14 5.79 20.46 11.47
CA THR A 14 6.16 19.49 10.42
C THR A 14 6.36 18.09 11.00
N LYS A 15 7.04 17.99 12.15
CA LYS A 15 7.20 16.71 12.88
C LYS A 15 5.87 16.14 13.37
N ASP A 16 5.00 16.97 13.93
CA ASP A 16 3.68 16.54 14.38
C ASP A 16 2.83 16.07 13.19
N MET A 17 2.86 16.81 12.07
CA MET A 17 2.20 16.43 10.82
C MET A 17 2.76 15.15 10.19
N ASP A 18 4.05 14.82 10.37
CA ASP A 18 4.63 13.57 9.86
C ASP A 18 4.36 12.37 10.77
N SER A 19 4.07 12.61 12.05
CA SER A 19 3.65 11.59 13.02
C SER A 19 2.15 11.27 12.99
N THR A 20 1.37 12.08 12.28
CA THR A 20 -0.10 12.00 12.19
C THR A 20 -0.53 11.08 11.04
N SER A 21 -1.52 10.21 11.27
CA SER A 21 -2.13 9.34 10.24
C SER A 21 -2.52 10.16 9.00
N ILE A 22 -2.36 9.60 7.80
CA ILE A 22 -2.74 10.25 6.54
C ILE A 22 -4.24 10.60 6.56
N ALA A 23 -5.06 9.77 7.21
CA ALA A 23 -6.48 10.04 7.40
C ALA A 23 -6.74 11.32 8.20
N GLN A 24 -5.93 11.60 9.21
CA GLN A 24 -6.01 12.81 10.02
C GLN A 24 -5.39 14.02 9.30
N LYS A 25 -4.42 13.81 8.41
CA LYS A 25 -3.69 14.87 7.69
C LYS A 25 -4.41 15.39 6.43
N TYR A 26 -5.17 14.54 5.73
CA TYR A 26 -5.69 14.85 4.39
C TYR A 26 -7.21 14.79 4.21
N LEU A 27 -8.01 14.72 5.29
CA LEU A 27 -9.47 14.44 5.18
C LEU A 27 -9.72 13.19 4.31
N ALA A 28 -8.95 12.13 4.53
CA ALA A 28 -8.99 10.97 3.65
C ALA A 28 -10.42 10.42 3.53
N THR A 29 -10.75 9.94 2.34
CA THR A 29 -12.11 9.50 2.05
C THR A 29 -12.52 8.33 2.94
N SER A 30 -13.82 8.14 3.14
CA SER A 30 -14.35 6.95 3.80
C SER A 30 -13.85 5.66 3.14
N TYR A 31 -13.58 5.70 1.83
CA TYR A 31 -12.90 4.66 1.08
C TYR A 31 -11.51 4.36 1.65
N TYR A 32 -10.62 5.37 1.76
CA TYR A 32 -9.27 5.16 2.30
C TYR A 32 -9.30 4.57 3.70
N ILE A 33 -10.12 5.14 4.60
CA ILE A 33 -10.25 4.67 5.99
C ILE A 33 -10.72 3.20 6.03
N LYS A 34 -11.66 2.82 5.17
CA LYS A 34 -12.14 1.43 5.06
C LYS A 34 -11.04 0.49 4.59
N GLN A 35 -10.24 0.91 3.60
CA GLN A 35 -9.14 0.10 3.08
C GLN A 35 -8.06 -0.10 4.14
N ILE A 36 -7.62 0.96 4.84
CA ILE A 36 -6.63 0.83 5.92
C ILE A 36 -7.12 -0.09 7.04
N LYS A 37 -8.38 0.03 7.48
CA LYS A 37 -8.97 -0.89 8.47
C LYS A 37 -8.99 -2.34 7.99
N LYS A 38 -9.32 -2.58 6.71
CA LYS A 38 -9.26 -3.91 6.10
C LYS A 38 -7.82 -4.43 6.11
N TYR A 39 -6.85 -3.63 5.69
CA TYR A 39 -5.46 -4.08 5.59
C TYR A 39 -4.83 -4.34 6.96
N ALA A 40 -5.19 -3.55 7.97
CA ALA A 40 -4.77 -3.75 9.35
C ALA A 40 -5.28 -5.08 9.97
N SER A 41 -6.29 -5.74 9.39
CA SER A 41 -6.78 -7.04 9.87
C SER A 41 -6.02 -8.25 9.29
N PHE A 42 -5.07 -8.03 8.39
CA PHE A 42 -4.22 -9.09 7.84
C PHE A 42 -2.84 -9.09 8.51
N HIS A 43 -2.15 -10.21 8.44
CA HIS A 43 -0.78 -10.34 8.94
C HIS A 43 0.28 -10.11 7.86
N ASP A 44 -0.10 -10.29 6.60
CA ASP A 44 0.76 -10.14 5.43
C ASP A 44 -0.01 -9.43 4.31
N ILE A 45 0.69 -8.51 3.63
CA ILE A 45 0.18 -7.79 2.46
C ILE A 45 1.11 -8.06 1.28
N VAL A 46 0.51 -8.35 0.12
CA VAL A 46 1.20 -8.35 -1.17
C VAL A 46 0.58 -7.28 -2.06
N ILE A 47 1.40 -6.37 -2.58
CA ILE A 47 0.95 -5.35 -3.53
C ILE A 47 1.13 -5.90 -4.94
N PHE A 48 0.04 -6.11 -5.66
CA PHE A 48 0.07 -6.55 -7.04
C PHE A 48 0.16 -5.33 -7.97
N GLY A 49 1.36 -5.10 -8.49
CA GLY A 49 1.77 -4.03 -9.37
C GLY A 49 2.97 -3.27 -8.80
N ALA A 50 4.17 -3.51 -9.34
CA ALA A 50 5.39 -2.82 -8.95
C ALA A 50 5.58 -1.55 -9.81
N SER A 51 4.71 -0.57 -9.60
CA SER A 51 4.76 0.75 -10.23
C SER A 51 4.90 1.85 -9.18
N GLU A 52 5.01 3.10 -9.62
CA GLU A 52 5.02 4.25 -8.71
C GLU A 52 3.74 4.31 -7.84
N ILE A 53 2.58 3.92 -8.37
CA ILE A 53 1.33 3.83 -7.57
C ILE A 53 1.45 2.77 -6.48
N GLY A 54 2.01 1.60 -6.80
CA GLY A 54 2.25 0.53 -5.83
C GLY A 54 3.22 0.97 -4.74
N ARG A 55 4.27 1.68 -5.14
CA ARG A 55 5.25 2.28 -4.23
C ARG A 55 4.63 3.35 -3.32
N GLN A 56 3.76 4.21 -3.85
CA GLN A 56 3.02 5.18 -3.06
C GLN A 56 2.14 4.49 -2.02
N LEU A 57 1.36 3.48 -2.42
CA LEU A 57 0.57 2.68 -1.48
C LEU A 57 1.45 2.07 -0.37
N TYR A 58 2.62 1.52 -0.69
CA TYR A 58 3.54 1.00 0.32
C TYR A 58 3.93 2.05 1.35
N PHE A 59 4.32 3.25 0.93
CA PHE A 59 4.64 4.34 1.86
C PHE A 59 3.43 4.84 2.63
N MET A 60 2.23 4.83 2.03
CA MET A 60 0.99 5.16 2.73
C MET A 60 0.69 4.15 3.84
N LEU A 61 0.80 2.85 3.55
CA LEU A 61 0.63 1.79 4.55
C LEU A 61 1.64 1.94 5.68
N LYS A 62 2.91 2.22 5.36
CA LYS A 62 3.96 2.45 6.36
C LYS A 62 3.64 3.63 7.28
N LYS A 63 3.12 4.74 6.74
CA LYS A 63 2.67 5.90 7.53
C LYS A 63 1.49 5.57 8.45
N GLU A 64 0.63 4.64 8.05
CA GLU A 64 -0.44 4.10 8.90
C GLU A 64 0.03 2.99 9.87
N ASN A 65 1.35 2.84 10.06
CA ASN A 65 1.98 1.80 10.88
C ASN A 65 1.68 0.35 10.42
N ILE A 66 1.28 0.17 9.16
CA ILE A 66 1.12 -1.14 8.53
C ILE A 66 2.47 -1.52 7.90
N THR A 67 3.29 -2.25 8.65
CA THR A 67 4.68 -2.58 8.28
C THR A 67 4.88 -3.99 7.73
N PHE A 68 3.79 -4.70 7.44
CA PHE A 68 3.80 -6.11 7.03
C PHE A 68 3.53 -6.31 5.53
N VAL A 69 3.97 -5.37 4.70
CA VAL A 69 4.06 -5.59 3.25
C VAL A 69 5.25 -6.50 2.97
N ARG A 70 4.97 -7.72 2.47
CA ARG A 70 5.98 -8.78 2.34
C ARG A 70 6.61 -8.90 0.96
N ALA A 71 5.86 -8.47 -0.05
CA ALA A 71 6.29 -8.51 -1.44
C ALA A 71 5.50 -7.49 -2.27
N TYR A 72 6.12 -7.07 -3.36
CA TYR A 72 5.37 -6.72 -4.55
C TYR A 72 5.25 -7.98 -5.42
N CYS A 73 4.19 -8.09 -6.21
CA CYS A 73 4.20 -8.98 -7.36
C CYS A 73 3.86 -8.22 -8.64
N ASP A 74 4.40 -8.69 -9.77
CA ASP A 74 4.18 -8.08 -11.08
C ASP A 74 4.31 -9.16 -12.18
N ASN A 75 3.55 -9.03 -13.25
CA ASN A 75 3.62 -9.93 -14.41
C ASN A 75 4.81 -9.58 -15.32
N ASP A 76 5.41 -8.41 -15.16
CA ASP A 76 6.63 -8.02 -15.88
C ASP A 76 7.86 -8.78 -15.37
N ASP A 77 8.31 -9.78 -16.13
CA ASP A 77 9.51 -10.58 -15.85
C ASP A 77 10.77 -9.71 -15.67
N GLY A 78 10.83 -8.54 -16.32
CA GLY A 78 11.95 -7.61 -16.18
C GLY A 78 12.05 -6.96 -14.79
N LYS A 79 10.97 -6.97 -14.01
CA LYS A 79 10.95 -6.45 -12.63
C LYS A 79 11.19 -7.53 -11.58
N GLN A 80 10.93 -8.79 -11.89
CA GLN A 80 10.98 -9.87 -10.91
C GLN A 80 12.41 -10.10 -10.41
N GLY A 81 12.55 -10.40 -9.12
CA GLY A 81 13.84 -10.56 -8.45
C GLY A 81 14.51 -9.25 -8.03
N ILE A 82 14.04 -8.10 -8.52
CA ILE A 82 14.51 -6.78 -8.06
C ILE A 82 14.02 -6.55 -6.62
N ILE A 83 14.85 -5.87 -5.83
CA ILE A 83 14.50 -5.37 -4.51
C ILE A 83 14.15 -3.89 -4.64
N MET A 84 12.89 -3.54 -4.37
CA MET A 84 12.37 -2.17 -4.35
C MET A 84 12.01 -1.80 -2.92
N ASP A 85 12.60 -0.72 -2.40
CA ASP A 85 12.38 -0.23 -1.02
C ASP A 85 12.59 -1.30 0.08
N GLY A 86 13.53 -2.23 -0.16
CA GLY A 86 13.82 -3.36 0.73
C GLY A 86 12.88 -4.56 0.59
N ILE A 87 11.93 -4.52 -0.36
CA ILE A 87 10.93 -5.55 -0.60
C ILE A 87 11.17 -6.19 -1.96
N GLN A 88 11.11 -7.52 -2.01
CA GLN A 88 11.30 -8.27 -3.25
C GLN A 88 10.06 -8.13 -4.17
N ILE A 89 10.31 -7.97 -5.47
CA ILE A 89 9.31 -8.11 -6.53
C ILE A 89 9.30 -9.57 -6.99
N MET A 90 8.16 -10.24 -6.89
CA MET A 90 7.97 -11.65 -7.24
C MET A 90 7.03 -11.78 -8.45
N ASN A 91 7.01 -12.92 -9.13
CA ASN A 91 5.84 -13.23 -9.97
C ASN A 91 4.64 -13.57 -9.06
N PRO A 92 3.39 -13.44 -9.55
CA PRO A 92 2.19 -13.67 -8.74
C PRO A 92 2.08 -15.10 -8.19
N ASN A 93 2.51 -16.12 -8.95
CA ASN A 93 2.43 -17.51 -8.50
C ASN A 93 3.33 -17.76 -7.27
N ASP A 94 4.57 -17.27 -7.30
CA ASP A 94 5.48 -17.36 -6.17
C ASP A 94 4.97 -16.57 -4.97
N ALA A 95 4.37 -15.40 -5.19
CA ALA A 95 3.80 -14.59 -4.11
C ALA A 95 2.64 -15.31 -3.42
N VAL A 96 1.72 -15.91 -4.19
CA VAL A 96 0.59 -16.71 -3.64
C VAL A 96 1.10 -17.93 -2.89
N ARG A 97 2.09 -18.66 -3.43
CA ARG A 97 2.68 -19.81 -2.74
C ARG A 97 3.38 -19.44 -1.43
N LYS A 98 4.09 -18.31 -1.42
CA LYS A 98 4.88 -17.86 -0.27
C LYS A 98 4.03 -17.20 0.82
N TYR A 99 2.97 -16.51 0.43
CA TYR A 99 2.07 -15.78 1.33
C TYR A 99 0.60 -16.13 1.08
N PRO A 100 0.18 -17.39 1.34
CA PRO A 100 -1.15 -17.88 0.98
C PRO A 100 -2.28 -17.19 1.75
N ASP A 101 -2.00 -16.68 2.96
CA ASP A 101 -2.97 -16.01 3.82
C ASP A 101 -2.95 -14.48 3.69
N ALA A 102 -2.10 -13.94 2.81
CA ALA A 102 -1.99 -12.49 2.62
C ALA A 102 -3.24 -11.89 1.98
N VAL A 103 -3.43 -10.59 2.17
CA VAL A 103 -4.27 -9.80 1.28
C VAL A 103 -3.46 -9.33 0.07
N PHE A 104 -3.97 -9.60 -1.13
CA PHE A 104 -3.42 -9.14 -2.39
C PHE A 104 -4.13 -7.86 -2.81
N ILE A 105 -3.37 -6.77 -2.92
CA ILE A 105 -3.90 -5.45 -3.29
C ILE A 105 -3.55 -5.15 -4.75
N ILE A 106 -4.56 -5.16 -5.60
CA ILE A 106 -4.47 -4.78 -7.01
C ILE A 106 -4.45 -3.25 -7.10
N ILE A 107 -3.39 -2.70 -7.69
CA ILE A 107 -3.19 -1.25 -7.83
C ILE A 107 -3.48 -0.70 -9.23
N SER A 108 -3.68 -1.57 -10.24
CA SER A 108 -4.04 -1.15 -11.59
C SER A 108 -5.52 -1.34 -11.84
N MET A 109 -6.27 -0.25 -11.97
CA MET A 109 -7.70 -0.32 -12.33
C MET A 109 -7.91 -0.69 -13.81
N LEU A 110 -6.92 -0.42 -14.68
CA LEU A 110 -6.96 -0.81 -16.09
C LEU A 110 -6.89 -2.33 -16.30
N TYR A 111 -6.11 -3.02 -15.47
CA TYR A 111 -5.92 -4.47 -15.54
C TYR A 111 -6.60 -5.21 -14.38
N ALA A 112 -7.54 -4.57 -13.68
CA ALA A 112 -8.13 -5.08 -12.46
C ALA A 112 -8.78 -6.47 -12.64
N ASP A 113 -9.55 -6.64 -13.72
CA ASP A 113 -10.24 -7.89 -14.01
C ASP A 113 -9.26 -9.03 -14.32
N GLU A 114 -8.22 -8.75 -15.10
CA GLU A 114 -7.18 -9.73 -15.44
C GLU A 114 -6.43 -10.18 -14.19
N MET A 115 -5.97 -9.22 -13.38
CA MET A 115 -5.21 -9.47 -12.16
C MET A 115 -6.07 -10.21 -11.12
N MET A 116 -7.35 -9.85 -10.98
CA MET A 116 -8.28 -10.56 -10.10
C MET A 116 -8.49 -11.99 -10.55
N ASN A 117 -8.77 -12.20 -11.84
CA ASN A 117 -8.96 -13.55 -12.39
C ASN A 117 -7.72 -14.41 -12.20
N GLN A 118 -6.53 -13.84 -12.41
CA GLN A 118 -5.26 -14.53 -12.16
C GLN A 118 -5.14 -14.98 -10.69
N LEU A 119 -5.40 -14.10 -9.72
CA LEU A 119 -5.35 -14.44 -8.30
C LEU A 119 -6.38 -15.52 -7.93
N VAL A 120 -7.61 -15.44 -8.45
CA VAL A 120 -8.65 -16.44 -8.22
C VAL A 120 -8.24 -17.80 -8.79
N LEU A 121 -7.69 -17.84 -10.01
CA LEU A 121 -7.18 -19.07 -10.63
C LEU A 121 -5.99 -19.68 -9.88
N LEU A 122 -5.19 -18.84 -9.21
CA LEU A 122 -4.12 -19.27 -8.32
C LEU A 122 -4.63 -19.72 -6.93
N GLY A 123 -5.94 -19.64 -6.68
CA GLY A 123 -6.58 -20.12 -5.45
C GLY A 123 -6.69 -19.09 -4.34
N VAL A 124 -6.44 -17.81 -4.62
CA VAL A 124 -6.62 -16.73 -3.62
C VAL A 124 -8.12 -16.53 -3.35
N PRO A 125 -8.59 -16.61 -2.10
CA PRO A 125 -9.99 -16.34 -1.77
C PRO A 125 -10.37 -14.91 -2.14
N ALA A 126 -11.58 -14.69 -2.66
CA ALA A 126 -12.04 -13.34 -3.01
C ALA A 126 -12.00 -12.36 -1.82
N THR A 127 -12.17 -12.85 -0.59
CA THR A 127 -12.03 -12.07 0.66
C THR A 127 -10.62 -11.56 0.92
N HIS A 128 -9.61 -12.20 0.32
CA HIS A 128 -8.18 -11.85 0.39
C HIS A 128 -7.74 -11.01 -0.82
N ILE A 129 -8.66 -10.63 -1.71
CA ILE A 129 -8.37 -9.73 -2.83
C ILE A 129 -8.92 -8.33 -2.48
N SER A 130 -8.13 -7.30 -2.78
CA SER A 130 -8.54 -5.91 -2.60
C SER A 130 -8.10 -5.07 -3.79
N PHE A 131 -8.84 -3.99 -4.05
CA PHE A 131 -8.51 -3.02 -5.08
C PHE A 131 -8.16 -1.71 -4.40
N PHE A 132 -7.02 -1.12 -4.75
CA PHE A 132 -6.64 0.20 -4.30
C PHE A 132 -6.59 1.17 -5.48
N ASP A 133 -7.49 2.15 -5.46
CA ASP A 133 -7.52 3.26 -6.40
C ASP A 133 -7.08 4.53 -5.68
N ILE A 134 -5.93 5.04 -6.09
CA ILE A 134 -5.34 6.23 -5.49
C ILE A 134 -6.20 7.48 -5.73
N HIS A 135 -6.87 7.60 -6.87
CA HIS A 135 -7.71 8.76 -7.19
C HIS A 135 -8.96 8.85 -6.31
N HIS A 136 -9.46 7.69 -5.82
CA HIS A 136 -10.58 7.63 -4.89
C HIS A 136 -10.16 7.70 -3.41
N SER A 137 -8.85 7.69 -3.12
CA SER A 137 -8.33 7.78 -1.75
C SER A 137 -8.45 9.18 -1.15
N GLY A 138 -8.63 10.21 -1.99
CA GLY A 138 -8.51 11.61 -1.61
C GLY A 138 -7.07 12.04 -1.32
N ILE A 139 -6.11 11.17 -1.64
CA ILE A 139 -4.68 11.38 -1.47
C ILE A 139 -4.05 11.27 -2.86
N GLY A 140 -3.79 12.43 -3.47
CA GLY A 140 -3.29 12.61 -4.84
C GLY A 140 -4.19 13.61 -5.61
N ASP A 141 -3.73 14.72 -6.15
CA ASP A 141 -2.36 15.27 -6.29
C ASP A 141 -1.84 16.08 -5.08
#